data_AF-A0A0S7ERD2-F1
#
_entry.id   AF-A0A0S7ERD2-F1
#
_cell.length_a   1.000
_cell.length_b   1.000
_cell.length_c   1.000
_cell.angle_alpha   90.00
_cell.angle_beta   90.00
_cell.angle_gamma   90.00
#
_symmetry.space_group_name_H-M   'P 1'
#
loop_
_entity.id
_entity.type
_entity.pdbx_description
1 polymer ?
#
loop_
_entity_poly.entity_id
_entity_poly.type
_entity_poly.pdbx_seq_one_letter_code
_entity_poly.pdbx_strand_id
1 'polypeptide(L)'
;DGTVDGGLNIPRMIINQLKWLDRVVDTKELAAKLMELVSVAPVEVQRDIITSLPEILEDSQHNDIARELNSLLQENTQLTVPILDALSSLNLSSSLLTEVREAVMATLAAVQLEDLPVVVKFILHSVSAANAYEVVSNLRQKLELE
;
A
#
# COMPACT_ATOMS: atom_id res chain seq x y z
N ASP A 1 9.91 -10.65 -34.49
CA ASP A 1 8.49 -10.79 -34.81
C ASP A 1 8.00 -12.06 -34.14
N GLY A 2 6.96 -11.97 -33.31
CA GLY A 2 6.47 -13.02 -32.40
C GLY A 2 7.29 -13.13 -31.11
N THR A 3 6.77 -12.95 -29.91
CA THR A 3 5.43 -13.27 -29.39
C THR A 3 4.92 -12.13 -28.52
N VAL A 4 3.83 -11.49 -28.95
CA VAL A 4 2.95 -10.79 -28.03
C VAL A 4 2.38 -11.88 -27.13
N ASP A 5 2.89 -11.98 -25.90
CA ASP A 5 2.26 -12.81 -24.87
C ASP A 5 0.93 -12.16 -24.51
N GLY A 6 -0.07 -12.43 -25.34
CA GLY A 6 -1.49 -12.25 -25.02
C GLY A 6 -1.98 -13.34 -24.06
N GLY A 7 -1.08 -13.92 -23.25
CA GLY A 7 -1.40 -14.84 -22.18
C GLY A 7 -2.27 -14.13 -21.17
N LEU A 8 -3.52 -14.57 -21.06
CA LEU A 8 -4.47 -14.08 -20.08
C LEU A 8 -3.82 -14.17 -18.68
N ASN A 9 -3.62 -13.03 -18.01
CA ASN A 9 -3.22 -13.00 -16.60
C ASN A 9 -4.43 -13.44 -15.76
N ILE A 10 -4.61 -14.77 -15.66
CA ILE A 10 -5.71 -15.40 -14.95
C ILE A 10 -5.77 -14.95 -13.49
N PRO A 11 -4.66 -14.85 -12.72
CA PRO A 11 -4.70 -14.31 -11.35
C PRO A 11 -5.36 -12.93 -11.28
N ARG A 12 -4.94 -11.99 -12.15
CA ARG A 12 -5.52 -10.65 -12.19
C ARG A 12 -7.00 -10.67 -12.57
N MET A 13 -7.40 -11.52 -13.51
CA MET A 13 -8.82 -11.67 -13.88
C MET A 13 -9.69 -12.17 -12.73
N ILE A 14 -9.18 -13.13 -11.94
CA ILE A 14 -9.86 -13.66 -10.75
C ILE A 14 -10.05 -12.54 -9.73
N ILE A 15 -8.98 -11.80 -9.40
CA ILE A 15 -9.03 -10.70 -8.43
C ILE A 15 -9.99 -9.59 -8.89
N ASN A 16 -10.02 -9.29 -10.20
CA ASN A 16 -10.94 -8.30 -10.75
C ASN A 16 -12.42 -8.65 -10.57
N GLN A 17 -12.79 -9.92 -10.38
CA GLN A 17 -14.18 -10.30 -10.10
C GLN A 17 -14.65 -9.87 -8.71
N LEU A 18 -13.73 -9.52 -7.81
CA LEU A 18 -14.03 -9.13 -6.43
C LEU A 18 -14.21 -7.62 -6.27
N LYS A 19 -13.89 -6.83 -7.31
CA LYS A 19 -13.96 -5.37 -7.26
C LYS A 19 -15.42 -4.91 -7.34
N TRP A 20 -15.78 -3.92 -6.53
CA TRP A 20 -17.07 -3.22 -6.58
C TRP A 20 -18.29 -4.13 -6.42
N LEU A 21 -18.17 -5.17 -5.61
CA LEU A 21 -19.33 -6.01 -5.28
C LEU A 21 -20.36 -5.20 -4.49
N ASP A 22 -21.63 -5.25 -4.92
CA ASP A 22 -22.74 -4.54 -4.25
C ASP A 22 -22.89 -4.94 -2.76
N ARG A 23 -22.50 -6.18 -2.44
CA ARG A 23 -22.55 -6.72 -1.08
C ARG A 23 -21.52 -7.82 -0.89
N VAL A 24 -20.71 -7.69 0.15
CA VAL A 24 -19.84 -8.75 0.66
C VAL A 24 -20.44 -9.31 1.95
N VAL A 25 -20.63 -10.63 2.03
CA VAL A 25 -21.29 -11.26 3.18
C VAL A 25 -20.33 -11.42 4.36
N ASP A 26 -19.14 -11.95 4.11
CA ASP A 26 -18.07 -12.07 5.11
C ASP A 26 -16.85 -11.25 4.68
N THR A 27 -16.87 -9.99 5.08
CA THR A 27 -15.86 -9.00 4.71
C THR A 27 -14.54 -9.22 5.43
N LYS A 28 -14.58 -9.78 6.64
CA LYS A 28 -13.38 -10.09 7.43
C LYS A 28 -12.66 -11.30 6.88
N GLU A 29 -13.39 -12.38 6.58
CA GLU A 29 -12.80 -13.57 5.98
C GLU A 29 -12.24 -13.29 4.59
N LEU A 30 -12.95 -12.49 3.78
CA LEU A 30 -12.44 -12.08 2.47
C LEU A 30 -11.11 -11.32 2.58
N ALA A 31 -11.03 -10.33 3.48
CA ALA A 31 -9.83 -9.54 3.68
C ALA A 31 -8.65 -10.40 4.16
N ALA A 32 -8.89 -11.30 5.12
CA ALA A 32 -7.89 -12.25 5.59
C ALA A 32 -7.38 -13.15 4.47
N LYS A 33 -8.27 -13.68 3.61
CA LYS A 33 -7.88 -14.53 2.48
C LYS A 33 -7.10 -13.79 1.41
N LEU A 34 -7.40 -12.52 1.17
CA LEU A 34 -6.61 -11.68 0.28
C LEU A 34 -5.19 -11.47 0.82
N MET A 35 -5.04 -11.21 2.12
CA MET A 35 -3.71 -11.03 2.73
C MET A 35 -2.92 -12.34 2.81
N GLU A 36 -3.58 -13.47 3.11
CA GLU A 36 -2.98 -14.80 2.98
C GLU A 36 -2.46 -15.03 1.55
N LEU A 37 -3.25 -14.67 0.53
CA LEU A 37 -2.83 -14.79 -0.87
C LEU A 37 -1.64 -13.88 -1.19
N VAL A 38 -1.64 -12.63 -0.71
CA VAL A 38 -0.49 -11.71 -0.85
C VAL A 38 0.76 -12.36 -0.26
N SER A 39 0.69 -13.05 0.89
CA SER A 39 1.88 -13.65 1.52
C SER A 39 2.56 -14.76 0.71
N VAL A 40 1.83 -15.43 -0.20
CA VAL A 40 2.34 -16.60 -0.97
C VAL A 40 2.41 -16.37 -2.47
N ALA A 41 1.82 -15.29 -2.98
CA ALA A 41 1.75 -15.03 -4.42
C ALA A 41 3.10 -14.54 -4.99
N PRO A 42 3.36 -14.76 -6.30
CA PRO A 42 4.47 -14.10 -6.99
C PRO A 42 4.34 -12.59 -6.94
N VAL A 43 5.47 -11.86 -6.94
CA VAL A 43 5.51 -10.40 -6.76
C VAL A 43 4.55 -9.64 -7.69
N GLU A 44 4.47 -10.00 -8.96
CA GLU A 44 3.55 -9.32 -9.90
C GLU A 44 2.08 -9.48 -9.51
N VAL A 45 1.70 -10.64 -8.97
CA VAL A 45 0.34 -10.90 -8.48
C VAL A 45 0.11 -10.21 -7.14
N GLN A 46 1.11 -10.13 -6.27
CA GLN A 46 1.03 -9.35 -5.03
C GLN A 46 0.71 -7.88 -5.33
N ARG A 47 1.40 -7.28 -6.30
CA ARG A 47 1.16 -5.91 -6.76
C ARG A 47 -0.29 -5.71 -7.24
N ASP A 48 -0.76 -6.61 -8.10
CA ASP A 48 -2.14 -6.58 -8.62
C ASP A 48 -3.18 -6.69 -7.50
N ILE A 49 -2.97 -7.57 -6.51
CA ILE A 49 -3.88 -7.71 -5.37
C ILE A 49 -3.87 -6.45 -4.50
N ILE A 50 -2.69 -5.96 -4.09
CA ILE A 50 -2.55 -4.83 -3.16
C ILE A 50 -3.21 -3.57 -3.73
N THR A 51 -2.93 -3.24 -4.99
CA THR A 51 -3.53 -2.08 -5.68
C THR A 51 -5.05 -2.20 -5.86
N SER A 52 -5.59 -3.42 -5.82
CA SER A 52 -7.02 -3.69 -5.95
C SER A 52 -7.77 -3.64 -4.61
N LEU A 53 -7.07 -3.67 -3.47
CA LEU A 53 -7.69 -3.72 -2.14
C LEU A 53 -8.70 -2.58 -1.89
N PRO A 54 -8.44 -1.31 -2.25
CA PRO A 54 -9.41 -0.23 -2.03
C PRO A 54 -10.73 -0.41 -2.78
N GLU A 55 -10.74 -1.20 -3.86
CA GLU A 55 -11.93 -1.49 -4.66
C GLU A 55 -12.69 -2.74 -4.19
N ILE A 56 -12.10 -3.53 -3.27
CA ILE A 56 -12.63 -4.82 -2.81
C ILE A 56 -13.10 -4.75 -1.35
N LEU A 57 -12.37 -4.02 -0.50
CA LEU A 57 -12.61 -3.97 0.94
C LEU A 57 -13.72 -3.00 1.30
N GLU A 58 -14.38 -3.24 2.45
CA GLU A 58 -15.21 -2.23 3.09
C GLU A 58 -14.38 -1.41 4.08
N ASP A 59 -14.84 -0.18 4.36
CA ASP A 59 -14.21 0.74 5.31
C ASP A 59 -13.94 0.12 6.69
N SER A 60 -14.75 -0.86 7.09
CA SER A 60 -14.59 -1.55 8.37
C SER A 60 -13.32 -2.40 8.47
N GLN A 61 -12.70 -2.82 7.35
CA GLN A 61 -11.43 -3.55 7.35
C GLN A 61 -10.19 -2.67 7.15
N HIS A 62 -10.36 -1.40 6.72
CA HIS A 62 -9.25 -0.57 6.25
C HIS A 62 -8.12 -0.41 7.27
N ASN A 63 -8.43 -0.20 8.54
CA ASN A 63 -7.40 -0.04 9.58
C ASN A 63 -6.61 -1.33 9.84
N ASP A 64 -7.27 -2.48 9.79
CA ASP A 64 -6.60 -3.77 10.05
C ASP A 64 -5.67 -4.11 8.89
N ILE A 65 -6.15 -3.98 7.66
CA ILE A 65 -5.36 -4.20 6.45
C ILE A 65 -4.21 -3.20 6.32
N ALA A 66 -4.41 -1.94 6.70
CA ALA A 66 -3.32 -0.96 6.68
C ALA A 66 -2.16 -1.32 7.63
N ARG A 67 -2.43 -1.97 8.78
CA ARG A 67 -1.36 -2.47 9.66
C ARG A 67 -0.59 -3.63 9.05
N GLU A 68 -1.29 -4.54 8.37
CA GLU A 68 -0.65 -5.65 7.66
C GLU A 68 0.19 -5.14 6.49
N LEU A 69 -0.34 -4.21 5.68
CA LEU A 69 0.40 -3.56 4.60
C LEU A 69 1.62 -2.78 5.12
N ASN A 70 1.50 -2.08 6.25
CA ASN A 70 2.62 -1.38 6.86
C ASN A 70 3.70 -2.35 7.35
N SER A 71 3.31 -3.52 7.88
CA SER A 71 4.27 -4.57 8.26
C SER A 71 4.99 -5.11 7.03
N LEU A 72 4.24 -5.41 5.95
CA LEU A 72 4.78 -5.88 4.69
C LEU A 72 5.74 -4.87 4.03
N LEU A 73 5.47 -3.57 4.17
CA LEU A 73 6.35 -2.50 3.69
C LEU A 73 7.75 -2.56 4.32
N GLN A 74 7.85 -2.96 5.59
CA GLN A 74 9.14 -3.08 6.29
C GLN A 74 9.91 -4.33 5.84
N GLU A 75 9.22 -5.36 5.36
CA GLU A 75 9.80 -6.64 4.97
C GLU A 75 10.22 -6.69 3.49
N ASN A 76 9.47 -6.03 2.60
CA ASN A 76 9.67 -6.14 1.15
C ASN A 76 9.62 -4.79 0.42
N THR A 77 10.80 -4.29 0.09
CA THR A 77 10.95 -3.02 -0.64
C THR A 77 10.40 -3.04 -2.07
N GLN A 78 10.24 -4.22 -2.70
CA GLN A 78 9.68 -4.34 -4.06
C GLN A 78 8.18 -4.04 -4.14
N LEU A 79 7.51 -3.97 -2.99
CA LEU A 79 6.09 -3.67 -2.84
C LEU A 79 5.84 -2.25 -2.30
N THR A 80 6.89 -1.42 -2.17
CA THR A 80 6.77 -0.05 -1.62
C THR A 80 5.70 0.76 -2.34
N VAL A 81 5.81 0.91 -3.67
CA VAL A 81 4.89 1.71 -4.48
C VAL A 81 3.43 1.24 -4.38
N PRO A 82 3.07 -0.03 -4.63
CA PRO A 82 1.68 -0.48 -4.55
C PRO A 82 1.11 -0.39 -3.13
N ILE A 83 1.93 -0.63 -2.09
CA ILE A 83 1.49 -0.48 -0.70
C ILE A 83 1.14 0.98 -0.39
N LEU A 84 2.02 1.93 -0.76
CA LEU A 84 1.76 3.35 -0.52
C LEU A 84 0.55 3.87 -1.31
N ASP A 85 0.33 3.38 -2.52
CA ASP A 85 -0.83 3.72 -3.35
C ASP A 85 -2.14 3.21 -2.71
N ALA A 86 -2.14 1.96 -2.23
CA ALA A 86 -3.27 1.39 -1.51
C ALA A 86 -3.54 2.17 -0.20
N LEU A 87 -2.51 2.39 0.63
CA LEU A 87 -2.63 3.14 1.88
C LEU A 87 -3.15 4.58 1.69
N SER A 88 -2.80 5.22 0.56
CA SER A 88 -3.33 6.54 0.20
C SER A 88 -4.82 6.54 -0.15
N SER A 89 -5.33 5.38 -0.58
CA SER A 89 -6.71 5.20 -1.04
C SER A 89 -7.63 4.62 0.04
N LEU A 90 -7.07 4.03 1.09
CA LEU A 90 -7.82 3.49 2.23
C LEU A 90 -8.23 4.59 3.21
N ASN A 91 -9.41 4.41 3.82
CA ASN A 91 -9.93 5.29 4.86
C ASN A 91 -9.30 4.95 6.24
N LEU A 92 -8.18 5.59 6.56
CA LEU A 92 -7.44 5.34 7.80
C LEU A 92 -7.85 6.28 8.93
N SER A 93 -7.88 5.76 10.16
CA SER A 93 -7.97 6.61 11.34
C SER A 93 -6.75 7.54 11.45
N SER A 94 -6.94 8.75 11.97
CA SER A 94 -5.87 9.76 12.08
C SER A 94 -4.64 9.27 12.87
N SER A 95 -4.88 8.44 13.90
CA SER A 95 -3.81 7.80 14.68
C SER A 95 -3.01 6.82 13.84
N LEU A 96 -3.68 5.99 13.05
CA LEU A 96 -3.00 5.00 12.21
C LEU A 96 -2.27 5.65 11.04
N LEU A 97 -2.86 6.69 10.42
CA LEU A 97 -2.18 7.45 9.37
C LEU A 97 -0.87 8.07 9.88
N THR A 98 -0.85 8.52 11.14
CA THR A 98 0.35 9.05 11.79
C THR A 98 1.40 7.96 11.99
N GLU A 99 1.01 6.80 12.52
CA GLU A 99 1.88 5.63 12.72
C GLU A 99 2.49 5.14 11.40
N VAL A 100 1.66 4.95 10.37
CA VAL A 100 2.11 4.53 9.04
C VAL A 100 3.07 5.56 8.44
N ARG A 101 2.76 6.85 8.54
CA ARG A 101 3.66 7.91 8.05
C ARG A 101 5.01 7.90 8.77
N GLU A 102 5.02 7.70 10.08
CA GLU A 102 6.27 7.59 10.85
C GLU A 102 7.08 6.37 10.43
N ALA A 103 6.43 5.23 10.19
CA ALA A 103 7.08 4.02 9.68
C ALA A 103 7.66 4.22 8.28
N VAL A 104 6.93 4.89 7.38
CA VAL A 104 7.40 5.24 6.03
C VAL A 104 8.56 6.25 6.07
N MET A 105 8.49 7.22 6.98
CA MET A 105 9.59 8.16 7.25
C MET A 105 10.82 7.42 7.79
N ALA A 106 10.64 6.34 8.57
CA ALA A 106 11.73 5.50 9.07
C ALA A 106 12.49 4.78 7.94
N THR A 107 11.78 4.33 6.90
CA THR A 107 12.36 3.58 5.79
C THR A 107 12.99 4.45 4.70
N LEU A 108 12.83 5.78 4.74
CA LEU A 108 13.28 6.70 3.69
C LEU A 108 14.77 6.53 3.29
N ALA A 109 15.64 6.21 4.25
CA ALA A 109 17.08 5.99 4.00
C ALA A 109 17.39 4.65 3.30
N ALA A 110 16.48 3.67 3.36
CA ALA A 110 16.64 2.35 2.77
C ALA A 110 15.91 2.20 1.41
N VAL A 111 15.13 3.21 1.01
CA VAL A 111 14.34 3.22 -0.22
C VAL A 111 15.24 3.46 -1.43
N GLN A 112 14.95 2.76 -2.53
CA GLN A 112 15.65 2.96 -3.79
C GLN A 112 15.36 4.35 -4.36
N LEU A 113 16.35 4.96 -5.03
CA LEU A 113 16.22 6.32 -5.57
C LEU A 113 15.04 6.49 -6.55
N GLU A 114 14.67 5.42 -7.26
CA GLU A 114 13.51 5.37 -8.17
C GLU A 114 12.16 5.49 -7.45
N ASP A 115 12.06 4.98 -6.23
CA ASP A 115 10.83 4.95 -5.43
C ASP A 115 10.72 6.18 -4.51
N LEU A 116 11.82 6.90 -4.28
CA LEU A 116 11.89 8.06 -3.39
C LEU A 116 10.78 9.11 -3.66
N PRO A 117 10.46 9.50 -4.92
CA PRO A 117 9.41 10.49 -5.18
C PRO A 117 8.03 10.03 -4.70
N VAL A 118 7.73 8.73 -4.82
CA VAL A 118 6.45 8.15 -4.38
C VAL A 118 6.35 8.16 -2.86
N VAL A 119 7.44 7.78 -2.18
CA VAL A 119 7.54 7.80 -0.72
C VAL A 119 7.37 9.23 -0.17
N VAL A 120 8.08 10.19 -0.75
CA VAL A 120 7.98 11.61 -0.37
C VAL A 120 6.57 12.14 -0.61
N LYS A 121 5.93 11.79 -1.74
CA LYS A 121 4.55 12.19 -2.04
C LYS A 121 3.58 11.66 -1.00
N PHE A 122 3.70 10.40 -0.60
CA PHE A 122 2.87 9.81 0.46
C PHE A 122 3.03 10.57 1.79
N ILE A 123 4.28 10.83 2.20
CA ILE A 123 4.58 11.55 3.45
C ILE A 123 3.94 12.93 3.43
N LEU A 124 4.05 13.68 2.33
CA LEU A 124 3.50 15.03 2.23
C LEU A 124 1.96 15.06 2.11
N HIS A 125 1.34 14.06 1.48
CA HIS A 125 -0.12 13.95 1.38
C HIS A 125 -0.79 13.50 2.68
N SER A 126 -0.06 12.83 3.57
CA SER A 126 -0.55 12.37 4.88
C SER A 126 -0.37 13.42 6.00
N VAL A 127 -0.07 14.67 5.64
CA VAL A 127 0.12 15.79 6.58
C VAL A 127 -1.19 16.50 6.87
N SER A 128 -1.36 16.93 8.13
CA SER A 128 -2.38 17.91 8.51
C SER A 128 -1.72 19.25 8.86
N ALA A 129 -2.50 20.34 8.85
CA ALA A 129 -1.97 21.66 9.20
C ALA A 129 -1.30 21.70 10.59
N ALA A 130 -1.73 20.85 11.52
CA ALA A 130 -1.18 20.77 12.87
C ALA A 130 0.22 20.13 12.95
N ASN A 131 0.55 19.21 12.03
CA ASN A 131 1.81 18.47 12.06
C ASN A 131 2.74 18.77 10.87
N ALA A 132 2.35 19.68 9.98
CA ALA A 132 3.12 20.02 8.78
C ALA A 132 4.56 20.44 9.04
N TYR A 133 4.77 21.33 10.02
CA TYR A 133 6.12 21.81 10.34
C TYR A 133 7.04 20.67 10.78
N GLU A 134 6.57 19.84 11.70
CA GLU A 134 7.32 18.71 12.24
C GLU A 134 7.65 17.68 11.16
N VAL A 135 6.65 17.26 10.38
CA VAL A 135 6.84 16.26 9.32
C VAL A 135 7.80 16.75 8.25
N VAL A 136 7.68 18.00 7.80
CA VAL A 136 8.56 18.56 6.78
C VAL A 136 9.98 18.75 7.32
N SER A 137 10.14 19.15 8.59
CA SER A 137 11.45 19.25 9.23
C SER A 137 12.14 17.88 9.31
N ASN A 138 11.42 16.85 9.75
CA ASN A 138 11.92 15.47 9.81
C ASN A 138 12.27 14.94 8.43
N LEU A 139 11.42 15.20 7.42
CA LEU A 139 11.68 14.81 6.04
C LEU A 139 12.99 15.43 5.54
N ARG A 140 13.19 16.73 5.77
CA ARG A 140 14.42 17.44 5.38
C ARG A 140 15.65 16.82 6.02
N GLN A 141 15.63 16.57 7.32
CA GLN A 141 16.77 15.97 8.04
C GLN A 141 17.13 14.59 7.50
N LYS A 142 16.14 13.78 7.12
CA LYS A 142 16.38 12.44 6.55
C LYS A 142 16.79 12.44 5.08
N LEU A 143 16.54 13.53 4.37
CA LEU A 143 16.95 13.73 2.97
C LEU A 143 18.28 14.47 2.84
N GLU A 144 18.95 14.84 3.94
CA GLU A 144 20.33 15.34 3.88
C GLU A 144 21.23 14.19 3.41
N LEU A 145 21.36 14.09 2.08
CA LEU A 145 22.25 13.20 1.36
C LEU A 145 23.68 13.65 1.64
N GLU A 146 24.46 12.81 2.33
CA GLU A 146 25.93 12.89 2.27
C GLU A 146 26.44 12.42 0.91
#